data_AF-A0A6M2CYM9-F1
#
_entry.id   AF-A0A6M2CYM9-F1
#
_cell.length_a   1.000
_cell.length_b   1.000
_cell.length_c   1.000
_cell.angle_alpha   90.00
_cell.angle_beta   90.00
_cell.angle_gamma   90.00
#
_symmetry.space_group_name_H-M   'P 1'
#
loop_
_entity.id
_entity.type
_entity.pdbx_description
1 polymer ?
#
loop_
_entity_poly.entity_id
_entity_poly.type
_entity_poly.pdbx_seq_one_letter_code
_entity_poly.pdbx_strand_id
1 'polypeptide(L)'
;MSARVEAKACKGQRLNFTLQLEASVIMHHISTVLLLQLLSGAIQTGAIMVNLTARAEKYVQKINFTSGGYIDTWGMTDKYDYWTQTRQPKRGHPIKLNVSALLCVPETKGEDVQKMNFRYDCETEFSLYIDKGLQSVFNINTTVSFPLIENSYSKRNVVTVNLNNKEQVHKNIQKEKGRSEIRGCDFIVTVTMDGSFAYHSRRRRRGNYYNVSVKHLKDRDDKVKLLKSGEKLQYNITGSYVETICL
;
A
#
# COMPACT_ATOMS: atom_id res chain seq x y z
N MET A 1 -84.86 47.74 41.07
CA MET A 1 -84.36 49.12 41.01
C MET A 1 -82.93 49.09 40.53
N SER A 2 -82.66 49.87 39.49
CA SER A 2 -81.39 50.06 38.80
C SER A 2 -80.31 50.66 39.72
N ALA A 3 -79.06 50.21 39.61
CA ALA A 3 -77.89 51.08 39.64
C ALA A 3 -76.65 50.35 39.09
N ARG A 4 -75.76 51.16 38.51
CA ARG A 4 -74.78 50.89 37.46
C ARG A 4 -73.45 51.45 37.95
N VAL A 5 -72.35 50.70 37.93
CA VAL A 5 -70.94 51.17 38.03
C VAL A 5 -70.06 50.10 37.38
N GLU A 6 -69.63 50.26 36.13
CA GLU A 6 -68.33 50.78 35.66
C GLU A 6 -67.10 49.88 35.88
N ALA A 7 -66.31 49.80 34.81
CA ALA A 7 -65.36 48.75 34.48
C ALA A 7 -63.98 48.89 35.13
N LYS A 8 -63.25 47.76 35.23
CA LYS A 8 -61.78 47.78 35.28
C LYS A 8 -61.16 46.62 34.50
N ALA A 9 -60.17 47.02 33.70
CA ALA A 9 -59.43 46.32 32.65
C ALA A 9 -58.98 44.87 32.89
N CYS A 10 -59.14 44.04 31.85
CA CYS A 10 -58.37 42.81 31.64
C CYS A 10 -56.92 43.15 31.29
N LYS A 11 -55.98 42.57 32.04
CA LYS A 11 -54.54 42.69 31.81
C LYS A 11 -54.00 41.36 31.31
N GLY A 12 -53.35 41.40 30.14
CA GLY A 12 -52.18 40.57 29.86
C GLY A 12 -52.43 39.16 29.32
N GLN A 13 -52.81 39.06 28.05
CA GLN A 13 -52.51 37.89 27.23
C GLN A 13 -51.70 38.39 26.03
N ARG A 14 -50.37 38.30 26.12
CA ARG A 14 -49.44 38.41 24.98
C ARG A 14 -48.01 38.09 25.42
N LEU A 15 -47.35 37.32 24.56
CA LEU A 15 -45.90 37.13 24.45
C LEU A 15 -45.29 36.04 25.36
N ASN A 16 -45.47 34.78 24.92
CA ASN A 16 -44.44 33.76 25.02
C ASN A 16 -44.48 32.91 23.73
N PHE A 17 -44.30 33.58 22.59
CA PHE A 17 -44.26 32.94 21.26
C PHE A 17 -43.02 33.33 20.46
N THR A 18 -41.93 33.66 21.18
CA THR A 18 -40.66 34.10 20.58
C THR A 18 -39.45 33.42 21.24
N LEU A 19 -39.65 32.22 21.83
CA LEU A 19 -38.56 31.42 22.42
C LEU A 19 -38.62 29.93 22.04
N GLN A 20 -39.46 29.55 21.07
CA GLN A 20 -39.55 28.15 20.60
C GLN A 20 -39.05 27.94 19.16
N LEU A 21 -38.72 29.00 18.43
CA LEU A 21 -38.27 28.90 17.03
C LEU A 21 -36.74 28.92 16.84
N GLU A 22 -35.96 29.37 17.84
CA GLU A 22 -34.49 29.32 17.73
C GLU A 22 -33.87 28.00 18.19
N ALA A 23 -34.59 27.19 18.97
CA ALA A 23 -34.10 25.89 19.42
C ALA A 23 -34.14 24.80 18.32
N SER A 24 -34.99 24.96 17.29
CA SER A 24 -35.15 23.95 16.23
C SER A 24 -34.15 24.11 15.08
N VAL A 25 -33.60 25.31 14.85
CA VAL A 25 -32.66 25.55 13.74
C VAL A 25 -31.22 25.19 14.15
N ILE A 26 -30.85 25.38 15.42
CA ILE A 26 -29.50 25.08 15.90
C ILE A 26 -29.28 23.57 16.04
N MET A 27 -30.33 22.79 16.32
CA MET A 27 -30.23 21.33 16.48
C MET A 27 -30.09 20.56 15.15
N HIS A 28 -30.39 21.18 14.00
CA HIS A 28 -30.18 20.57 12.66
C HIS A 28 -28.78 20.85 12.09
N HIS A 29 -28.13 21.95 12.50
CA HIS A 29 -26.77 22.26 12.05
C HIS A 29 -25.68 21.55 12.87
N ILE A 30 -25.94 21.22 14.13
CA ILE A 30 -24.99 20.44 14.93
C ILE A 30 -25.01 18.95 14.53
N SER A 31 -26.16 18.43 14.06
CA SER A 31 -26.29 17.03 13.63
C SER A 31 -25.62 16.74 12.28
N THR A 32 -25.59 17.72 11.36
CA THR A 32 -24.94 17.55 10.05
C THR A 32 -23.41 17.69 10.10
N VAL A 33 -22.86 18.47 11.05
CA VAL A 33 -21.41 18.60 11.24
C VAL A 33 -20.80 17.35 11.92
N LEU A 34 -21.54 16.68 12.80
CA LEU A 34 -21.12 15.42 13.42
C LEU A 34 -21.14 14.22 12.47
N LEU A 35 -22.01 14.24 11.45
CA LEU A 35 -22.03 13.20 10.40
C LEU A 35 -20.92 13.34 9.36
N LEU A 36 -20.30 14.53 9.22
CA LEU A 36 -19.12 14.70 8.35
C LEU A 36 -17.81 14.25 9.00
N GLN A 37 -17.74 14.09 10.32
CA GLN A 37 -16.52 13.64 11.01
C GLN A 37 -16.30 12.11 10.93
N LEU A 38 -17.32 11.34 10.54
CA LEU A 38 -17.18 9.90 10.31
C LEU A 38 -16.69 9.54 8.90
N LEU A 39 -16.51 10.53 8.01
CA LEU A 39 -15.98 10.34 6.65
C LEU A 39 -14.53 10.80 6.48
N SER A 40 -13.92 11.39 7.50
CA SER A 40 -12.51 11.78 7.52
C SER A 40 -11.64 10.62 7.98
N GLY A 41 -11.38 9.64 7.10
CA GLY A 41 -10.51 8.51 7.45
C GLY A 41 -9.86 7.75 6.30
N ALA A 42 -10.26 7.99 5.05
CA ALA A 42 -9.53 7.46 3.90
C ALA A 42 -9.23 8.61 2.94
N ILE A 43 -8.30 9.48 3.34
CA ILE A 43 -7.54 10.20 2.30
C ILE A 43 -6.86 9.09 1.51
N GLN A 44 -7.33 8.81 0.29
CA GLN A 44 -6.59 8.00 -0.67
C GLN A 44 -5.31 8.78 -1.02
N THR A 45 -4.35 8.81 -0.10
CA THR A 45 -2.97 9.07 -0.45
C THR A 45 -2.56 7.89 -1.31
N GLY A 46 -2.45 8.12 -2.62
CA GLY A 46 -2.03 7.07 -3.55
C GLY A 46 -0.76 6.37 -3.08
N ALA A 47 -0.57 5.12 -3.50
CA ALA A 47 0.54 4.29 -3.09
C ALA A 47 1.88 5.01 -3.30
N ILE A 48 2.75 5.02 -2.28
CA ILE A 48 4.10 5.55 -2.40
C ILE A 48 4.96 4.48 -3.09
N MET A 49 5.27 4.71 -4.36
CA MET A 49 6.03 3.77 -5.19
C MET A 49 7.52 4.11 -5.25
N VAL A 50 8.38 3.19 -4.82
CA VAL A 50 9.82 3.27 -5.09
C VAL A 50 10.11 2.71 -6.47
N ASN A 51 10.72 3.50 -7.35
CA ASN A 51 11.16 3.00 -8.65
C ASN A 51 12.66 2.64 -8.64
N LEU A 52 12.95 1.34 -8.58
CA LEU A 52 14.32 0.81 -8.51
C LEU A 52 15.14 1.16 -9.77
N THR A 53 14.52 1.10 -10.94
CA THR A 53 15.16 1.42 -12.23
C THR A 53 15.55 2.89 -12.28
N ALA A 54 14.65 3.80 -11.89
CA ALA A 54 14.93 5.23 -11.81
C ALA A 54 16.04 5.55 -10.80
N ARG A 55 16.17 4.78 -9.72
CA ARG A 55 17.27 4.92 -8.76
C ARG A 55 18.61 4.53 -9.37
N ALA A 56 18.67 3.41 -10.08
CA ALA A 56 19.88 2.99 -10.79
C ALA A 56 20.25 3.98 -11.89
N GLU A 57 19.27 4.48 -12.63
CA GLU A 57 19.47 5.51 -13.66
C GLU A 57 20.08 6.78 -13.07
N LYS A 58 19.52 7.31 -11.99
CA LYS A 58 20.08 8.48 -11.28
C LYS A 58 21.51 8.24 -10.81
N TYR A 59 21.82 7.03 -10.33
CA TYR A 59 23.18 6.66 -9.97
C TYR A 59 24.12 6.72 -11.18
N VAL A 60 23.73 6.11 -12.30
CA VAL A 60 24.51 6.10 -13.54
C VAL A 60 24.73 7.51 -14.07
N GLN A 61 23.68 8.35 -14.10
CA GLN A 61 23.77 9.76 -14.50
C GLN A 61 24.76 10.53 -13.63
N LYS A 62 24.76 10.30 -12.31
CA LYS A 62 25.73 10.93 -11.40
C LYS A 62 27.17 10.53 -11.73
N ILE A 63 27.43 9.23 -11.98
CA ILE A 63 28.77 8.76 -12.37
C ILE A 63 29.19 9.36 -13.71
N ASN A 64 28.27 9.42 -14.68
CA ASN A 64 28.51 10.03 -16.00
C ASN A 64 28.96 11.49 -15.85
N PHE A 65 28.29 12.25 -14.97
CA PHE A 65 28.64 13.64 -14.67
C PHE A 65 30.00 13.78 -13.96
N THR A 66 30.29 12.96 -12.94
CA THR A 66 31.48 13.14 -12.11
C THR A 66 32.77 12.58 -12.72
N SER A 67 32.69 11.52 -13.54
CA SER A 67 33.87 10.77 -13.98
C SER A 67 34.42 11.22 -15.34
N GLY A 68 33.80 12.24 -15.97
CA GLY A 68 34.24 12.78 -17.28
C GLY A 68 34.25 11.76 -18.42
N GLY A 69 33.63 10.59 -18.22
CA GLY A 69 33.50 9.51 -19.19
C GLY A 69 32.07 9.46 -19.71
N TYR A 70 31.89 9.11 -20.98
CA TYR A 70 30.58 9.03 -21.62
C TYR A 70 30.00 7.62 -21.38
N ILE A 71 29.06 7.48 -20.45
CA ILE A 71 28.27 6.25 -20.29
C ILE A 71 27.25 6.22 -21.42
N ASP A 72 27.37 5.23 -22.31
CA ASP A 72 26.49 5.06 -23.47
C ASP A 72 25.39 4.02 -23.23
N THR A 73 25.66 2.97 -22.46
CA THR A 73 24.66 1.94 -22.10
C THR A 73 24.78 1.49 -20.64
N TRP A 74 23.67 1.01 -20.07
CA TRP A 74 23.62 0.39 -18.76
C TRP A 74 22.43 -0.57 -18.65
N GLY A 75 22.48 -1.50 -17.69
CA GLY A 75 21.42 -2.47 -17.48
C GLY A 75 21.51 -3.18 -16.13
N MET A 76 20.35 -3.62 -15.64
CA MET A 76 20.20 -4.28 -14.33
C MET A 76 19.92 -5.78 -14.44
N THR A 77 19.43 -6.23 -15.59
CA THR A 77 18.99 -7.60 -15.83
C THR A 77 20.12 -8.44 -16.41
N ASP A 78 19.98 -9.76 -16.31
CA ASP A 78 20.86 -10.75 -16.92
C ASP A 78 20.95 -10.68 -18.45
N LYS A 79 20.00 -10.01 -19.10
CA LYS A 79 19.97 -9.78 -20.55
C LYS A 79 20.92 -8.67 -21.02
N TYR A 80 21.47 -7.87 -20.11
CA TYR A 80 22.39 -6.80 -20.50
C TYR A 80 23.75 -7.36 -20.95
N ASP A 81 24.33 -6.79 -22.00
CA ASP A 81 25.53 -7.29 -22.70
C ASP A 81 26.72 -7.63 -21.78
N TYR A 82 26.86 -6.94 -20.64
CA TYR A 82 27.88 -7.26 -19.65
C TYR A 82 27.79 -8.70 -19.13
N TRP A 83 26.57 -9.21 -18.93
CA TRP A 83 26.30 -10.52 -18.34
C TRP A 83 26.31 -11.65 -19.36
N THR A 84 26.12 -11.35 -20.64
CA THR A 84 26.06 -12.34 -21.73
C THR A 84 27.43 -12.61 -22.36
N GLN A 85 28.43 -11.73 -22.14
CA GLN A 85 29.79 -11.90 -22.66
C GLN A 85 30.57 -13.00 -21.92
N THR A 86 31.25 -13.89 -22.63
CA THR A 86 32.02 -15.01 -22.05
C THR A 86 33.20 -14.58 -21.16
N ARG A 87 33.74 -13.36 -21.34
CA ARG A 87 34.97 -12.89 -20.66
C ARG A 87 34.73 -12.02 -19.41
N GLN A 88 33.54 -11.45 -19.25
CA GLN A 88 33.21 -10.48 -18.20
C GLN A 88 32.63 -11.05 -16.88
N PRO A 89 31.94 -12.21 -16.80
CA PRO A 89 31.19 -12.61 -15.59
C PRO A 89 32.06 -13.09 -14.41
N LYS A 90 33.37 -12.80 -14.39
CA LYS A 90 34.24 -13.11 -13.25
C LYS A 90 34.05 -12.15 -12.06
N ARG A 91 33.30 -11.05 -12.23
CA ARG A 91 33.09 -10.02 -11.20
C ARG A 91 31.60 -9.80 -10.95
N GLY A 92 31.05 -10.56 -10.01
CA GLY A 92 29.67 -10.45 -9.52
C GLY A 92 28.64 -11.22 -10.34
N HIS A 93 27.36 -10.95 -10.08
CA HIS A 93 26.22 -11.56 -10.79
C HIS A 93 25.09 -10.53 -11.00
N PRO A 94 24.17 -10.75 -11.97
CA PRO A 94 22.99 -9.93 -12.15
C PRO A 94 22.14 -9.89 -10.87
N ILE A 95 21.32 -8.86 -10.74
CA ILE A 95 20.46 -8.70 -9.57
C ILE A 95 19.48 -9.87 -9.49
N LYS A 96 19.39 -10.49 -8.30
CA LYS A 96 18.40 -11.49 -7.93
C LYS A 96 17.53 -10.96 -6.81
N LEU A 97 16.24 -11.27 -6.88
CA LEU A 97 15.28 -10.96 -5.83
C LEU A 97 15.01 -12.19 -4.97
N ASN A 98 14.95 -11.98 -3.66
CA ASN A 98 14.34 -12.88 -2.71
C ASN A 98 13.18 -12.13 -2.03
N VAL A 99 11.97 -12.64 -2.17
CA VAL A 99 10.74 -12.01 -1.67
C VAL A 99 10.18 -12.91 -0.59
N SER A 100 9.96 -12.37 0.61
CA SER A 100 9.36 -13.14 1.71
C SER A 100 7.92 -13.52 1.38
N ALA A 101 7.39 -14.52 2.08
CA ALA A 101 5.95 -14.71 2.17
C ALA A 101 5.27 -13.45 2.73
N LEU A 102 4.00 -13.27 2.42
CA LEU A 102 3.17 -12.21 2.97
C LEU A 102 2.81 -12.55 4.43
N LEU A 103 3.01 -11.59 5.33
CA LEU A 103 2.75 -11.73 6.76
C LEU A 103 1.84 -10.61 7.25
N CYS A 104 0.87 -10.91 8.10
CA CYS A 104 0.16 -9.90 8.88
C CYS A 104 1.08 -9.31 9.96
N VAL A 105 1.06 -7.99 10.12
CA VAL A 105 1.70 -7.29 11.22
C VAL A 105 0.96 -7.66 12.51
N PRO A 106 1.65 -8.19 13.55
CA PRO A 106 1.00 -8.75 14.74
C PRO A 106 0.01 -7.81 15.44
N GLU A 107 0.31 -6.51 15.47
CA GLU A 107 -0.48 -5.46 16.12
C GLU A 107 -1.83 -5.19 15.43
N THR A 108 -2.06 -5.74 14.23
CA THR A 108 -3.28 -5.51 13.44
C THR A 108 -4.04 -6.80 13.15
N LYS A 109 -3.65 -7.92 13.78
CA LYS A 109 -4.26 -9.22 13.50
C LYS A 109 -5.65 -9.31 14.13
N GLY A 110 -6.68 -9.30 13.28
CA GLY A 110 -8.01 -9.78 13.65
C GLY A 110 -8.74 -8.90 14.66
N GLU A 111 -8.41 -7.60 14.75
CA GLU A 111 -9.10 -6.68 15.64
C GLU A 111 -10.58 -6.49 15.25
N ASP A 112 -10.93 -6.70 13.97
CA ASP A 112 -12.32 -6.62 13.49
C ASP A 112 -12.70 -7.83 12.64
N VAL A 113 -13.38 -8.80 13.26
CA VAL A 113 -14.07 -9.89 12.55
C VAL A 113 -15.49 -9.46 12.26
N GLN A 114 -15.82 -9.24 10.99
CA GLN A 114 -17.19 -8.93 10.58
C GLN A 114 -17.88 -10.18 10.02
N LYS A 115 -18.94 -10.64 10.68
CA LYS A 115 -19.78 -11.74 10.21
C LYS A 115 -20.97 -11.20 9.44
N MET A 116 -21.21 -11.72 8.24
CA MET A 116 -22.38 -11.36 7.45
C MET A 116 -23.43 -12.47 7.41
N ASN A 117 -24.63 -12.09 6.97
CA ASN A 117 -25.74 -13.02 6.77
C ASN A 117 -25.43 -14.05 5.68
N PHE A 118 -26.19 -15.15 5.71
CA PHE A 118 -26.09 -16.23 4.72
C PHE A 118 -26.33 -15.70 3.29
N ARG A 119 -25.49 -16.14 2.35
CA ARG A 119 -25.60 -15.84 0.91
C ARG A 119 -25.52 -17.13 0.09
N TYR A 120 -26.32 -17.20 -0.97
CA TYR A 120 -26.32 -18.34 -1.90
C TYR A 120 -25.14 -18.32 -2.88
N ASP A 121 -24.41 -17.21 -2.92
CA ASP A 121 -23.31 -16.87 -3.81
C ASP A 121 -22.12 -16.29 -3.02
N CYS A 122 -21.77 -16.94 -1.91
CA CYS A 122 -20.62 -16.51 -1.13
C CYS A 122 -19.33 -16.78 -1.91
N GLU A 123 -18.45 -15.78 -1.99
CA GLU A 123 -17.16 -15.88 -2.66
C GLU A 123 -16.03 -15.77 -1.62
N THR A 124 -15.21 -16.82 -1.56
CA THR A 124 -13.99 -16.84 -0.76
C THR A 124 -12.89 -16.18 -1.57
N GLU A 125 -12.33 -15.10 -1.06
CA GLU A 125 -11.43 -14.21 -1.80
C GLU A 125 -10.50 -13.46 -0.86
N PHE A 126 -9.47 -12.83 -1.43
CA PHE A 126 -8.68 -11.85 -0.72
C PHE A 126 -8.27 -10.67 -1.61
N SER A 127 -8.04 -9.54 -0.96
CA SER A 127 -7.55 -8.30 -1.56
C SER A 127 -6.34 -7.77 -0.80
N LEU A 128 -5.35 -7.29 -1.54
CA LEU A 128 -4.20 -6.53 -1.05
C LEU A 128 -4.37 -5.09 -1.52
N TYR A 129 -4.25 -4.13 -0.60
CA TYR A 129 -4.18 -2.71 -0.87
C TYR A 129 -2.78 -2.24 -0.48
N ILE A 130 -1.98 -1.75 -1.43
CA ILE A 130 -0.56 -1.47 -1.24
C ILE A 130 -0.36 0.02 -0.99
N ASP A 131 0.14 0.38 0.19
CA ASP A 131 0.43 1.77 0.56
C ASP A 131 1.88 2.17 0.22
N LYS A 132 2.80 1.22 0.36
CA LYS A 132 4.22 1.38 0.00
C LYS A 132 4.62 0.26 -0.92
N GLY A 133 4.81 0.59 -2.20
CA GLY A 133 5.08 -0.40 -3.25
C GLY A 133 6.46 -0.23 -3.88
N LEU A 134 6.82 -1.20 -4.71
CA LEU A 134 8.06 -1.23 -5.45
C LEU A 134 7.77 -1.42 -6.94
N GLN A 135 8.33 -0.51 -7.75
CA GLN A 135 8.35 -0.60 -9.20
C GLN A 135 9.74 -1.03 -9.65
N SER A 136 9.79 -2.10 -10.44
CA SER A 136 11.03 -2.76 -10.82
C SER A 136 10.90 -3.44 -12.18
N VAL A 137 12.03 -3.71 -12.83
CA VAL A 137 12.12 -4.59 -14.01
C VAL A 137 12.06 -6.08 -13.64
N PHE A 138 12.12 -6.40 -12.35
CA PHE A 138 12.05 -7.76 -11.82
C PHE A 138 10.63 -8.09 -11.34
N ASN A 139 10.21 -9.34 -11.51
CA ASN A 139 8.96 -9.83 -10.93
C ASN A 139 9.09 -9.93 -9.40
N ILE A 140 8.11 -9.39 -8.68
CA ILE A 140 8.06 -9.40 -7.22
C ILE A 140 6.96 -10.36 -6.80
N ASN A 141 7.26 -11.65 -6.90
CA ASN A 141 6.30 -12.70 -6.59
C ASN A 141 6.39 -13.06 -5.10
N THR A 142 5.29 -12.96 -4.38
CA THR A 142 5.17 -13.43 -2.99
C THR A 142 4.11 -14.53 -2.90
N THR A 143 4.20 -15.35 -1.86
CA THR A 143 3.21 -16.38 -1.53
C THR A 143 2.30 -15.91 -0.38
N VAL A 144 1.01 -16.17 -0.55
CA VAL A 144 -0.04 -15.98 0.45
C VAL A 144 -0.53 -17.36 0.85
N SER A 145 -0.34 -17.74 2.12
CA SER A 145 -0.98 -18.93 2.69
C SER A 145 -2.41 -18.54 3.05
N PHE A 146 -3.36 -18.80 2.18
CA PHE A 146 -4.78 -18.45 2.36
C PHE A 146 -5.56 -19.57 3.10
N PRO A 147 -6.43 -19.26 4.07
CA PRO A 147 -6.59 -17.94 4.67
C PRO A 147 -5.34 -17.55 5.46
N LEU A 148 -4.98 -16.27 5.37
CA LEU A 148 -3.79 -15.73 6.01
C LEU A 148 -4.03 -15.56 7.51
N ILE A 149 -5.25 -15.21 7.88
CA ILE A 149 -5.67 -15.05 9.27
C ILE A 149 -6.30 -16.37 9.70
N GLU A 150 -5.71 -17.03 10.69
CA GLU A 150 -6.06 -18.41 11.03
C GLU A 150 -7.55 -18.58 11.34
N ASN A 151 -8.16 -19.56 10.71
CA ASN A 151 -9.51 -20.02 10.97
C ASN A 151 -9.47 -21.53 11.22
N SER A 152 -10.16 -22.01 12.26
CA SER A 152 -10.23 -23.43 12.62
C SER A 152 -10.89 -24.31 11.56
N TYR A 153 -11.62 -23.73 10.60
CA TYR A 153 -12.47 -24.48 9.66
C TYR A 153 -11.93 -24.55 8.23
N SER A 154 -10.84 -23.83 7.90
CA SER A 154 -10.43 -23.63 6.50
C SER A 154 -9.13 -24.35 6.15
N LYS A 155 -9.15 -25.10 5.05
CA LYS A 155 -7.93 -25.71 4.48
C LYS A 155 -7.00 -24.63 3.94
N ARG A 156 -5.70 -24.71 4.26
CA ARG A 156 -4.70 -23.79 3.74
C ARG A 156 -4.37 -24.08 2.28
N ASN A 157 -4.40 -23.04 1.45
CA ASN A 157 -3.97 -23.04 0.06
C ASN A 157 -2.89 -21.97 -0.13
N VAL A 158 -1.84 -22.28 -0.91
CA VAL A 158 -0.78 -21.31 -1.20
C VAL A 158 -1.08 -20.65 -2.55
N VAL A 159 -1.24 -19.32 -2.55
CA VAL A 159 -1.49 -18.52 -3.74
C VAL A 159 -0.29 -17.61 -3.99
N THR A 160 0.25 -17.65 -5.21
CA THR A 160 1.32 -16.75 -5.62
C THR A 160 0.74 -15.49 -6.27
N VAL A 161 1.21 -14.32 -5.83
CA VAL A 161 0.81 -13.02 -6.37
C VAL A 161 2.03 -12.18 -6.72
N ASN A 162 1.93 -11.38 -7.79
CA ASN A 162 2.98 -10.45 -8.21
C ASN A 162 2.62 -9.04 -7.74
N LEU A 163 3.50 -8.44 -6.92
CA LEU A 163 3.33 -7.11 -6.34
C LEU A 163 4.02 -6.00 -7.14
N ASN A 164 4.76 -6.35 -8.20
CA ASN A 164 5.52 -5.38 -8.98
C ASN A 164 4.60 -4.37 -9.67
N ASN A 165 4.82 -3.08 -9.38
CA ASN A 165 4.04 -1.99 -9.96
C ASN A 165 2.52 -2.16 -9.76
N LYS A 166 2.11 -2.65 -8.58
CA LYS A 166 0.71 -2.80 -8.18
C LYS A 166 0.38 -1.89 -7.01
N GLU A 167 -0.82 -1.34 -7.05
CA GLU A 167 -1.48 -0.64 -5.94
C GLU A 167 -2.54 -1.52 -5.28
N GLN A 168 -3.11 -2.46 -6.04
CA GLN A 168 -4.08 -3.42 -5.56
C GLN A 168 -3.88 -4.78 -6.23
N VAL A 169 -4.14 -5.86 -5.48
CA VAL A 169 -4.23 -7.23 -5.99
C VAL A 169 -5.48 -7.88 -5.43
N HIS A 170 -6.30 -8.48 -6.28
CA HIS A 170 -7.51 -9.20 -5.87
C HIS A 170 -7.46 -10.63 -6.41
N LYS A 171 -7.91 -11.59 -5.60
CA LYS A 171 -7.89 -13.03 -5.93
C LYS A 171 -9.13 -13.72 -5.40
N ASN A 172 -9.84 -14.37 -6.31
CA ASN A 172 -10.98 -15.24 -6.01
C ASN A 172 -10.45 -16.66 -5.85
N ILE A 173 -10.82 -17.32 -4.76
CA ILE A 173 -10.38 -18.68 -4.44
C ILE A 173 -11.44 -19.68 -4.85
N GLN A 174 -12.67 -19.50 -4.35
CA GLN A 174 -13.79 -20.40 -4.63
C GLN A 174 -15.12 -19.71 -4.37
N LYS A 175 -16.19 -20.21 -5.02
CA LYS A 175 -17.58 -19.79 -4.80
C LYS A 175 -18.36 -20.92 -4.18
N GLU A 176 -19.00 -20.65 -3.05
CA GLU A 176 -19.72 -21.64 -2.26
C GLU A 176 -20.98 -21.02 -1.62
N LYS A 177 -21.88 -21.86 -1.11
CA LYS A 177 -23.03 -21.39 -0.33
C LYS A 177 -22.61 -21.32 1.13
N GLY A 178 -22.87 -20.20 1.80
CA GLY A 178 -22.43 -20.08 3.19
C GLY A 178 -22.66 -18.70 3.80
N ARG A 179 -22.25 -18.57 5.06
CA ARG A 179 -22.10 -17.26 5.71
C ARG A 179 -20.69 -16.75 5.43
N SER A 180 -20.56 -15.48 5.06
CA SER A 180 -19.24 -14.89 4.87
C SER A 180 -18.71 -14.27 6.17
N GLU A 181 -17.45 -14.52 6.45
CA GLU A 181 -16.68 -13.85 7.48
C GLU A 181 -15.58 -13.02 6.81
N ILE A 182 -15.53 -11.73 7.15
CA ILE A 182 -14.56 -10.78 6.60
C ILE A 182 -13.56 -10.46 7.71
N ARG A 183 -12.27 -10.50 7.36
CA ARG A 183 -11.17 -10.21 8.27
C ARG A 183 -10.12 -9.34 7.58
N GLY A 184 -9.45 -8.51 8.36
CA GLY A 184 -8.37 -7.67 7.87
C GLY A 184 -7.15 -7.69 8.77
N CYS A 185 -6.01 -7.32 8.19
CA CYS A 185 -4.79 -6.99 8.90
C CYS A 185 -3.93 -6.08 8.01
N ASP A 186 -2.99 -5.35 8.59
CA ASP A 186 -1.91 -4.78 7.80
C ASP A 186 -0.89 -5.87 7.47
N PHE A 187 -0.30 -5.81 6.29
CA PHE A 187 0.68 -6.77 5.83
C PHE A 187 2.05 -6.14 5.58
N ILE A 188 3.06 -7.01 5.62
CA ILE A 188 4.42 -6.70 5.23
C ILE A 188 4.98 -7.82 4.35
N VAL A 189 5.65 -7.42 3.27
CA VAL A 189 6.44 -8.29 2.38
C VAL A 189 7.83 -7.69 2.25
N THR A 190 8.85 -8.45 2.62
CA THR A 190 10.25 -8.05 2.52
C THR A 190 10.82 -8.47 1.17
N VAL A 191 11.29 -7.50 0.38
CA VAL A 191 12.04 -7.71 -0.86
C VAL A 191 13.53 -7.50 -0.57
N THR A 192 14.32 -8.54 -0.74
CA THR A 192 15.78 -8.51 -0.64
C THR A 192 16.39 -8.63 -2.04
N MET A 193 17.27 -7.71 -2.39
CA MET A 193 17.94 -7.61 -3.68
C MET A 193 19.42 -7.85 -3.48
N ASP A 194 19.99 -8.73 -4.29
CA ASP A 194 21.40 -9.12 -4.22
C ASP A 194 22.02 -9.16 -5.62
N GLY A 195 23.27 -8.75 -5.76
CA GLY A 195 23.98 -8.69 -7.04
C GLY A 195 24.35 -7.28 -7.48
N SER A 196 24.46 -7.08 -8.79
CA SER A 196 24.93 -5.82 -9.37
C SER A 196 24.18 -5.46 -10.64
N PHE A 197 24.11 -4.16 -10.92
CA PHE A 197 23.84 -3.65 -12.26
C PHE A 197 25.16 -3.25 -12.92
N ALA A 198 25.17 -3.07 -14.23
CA ALA A 198 26.38 -2.73 -14.95
C ALA A 198 26.15 -1.59 -15.95
N TYR A 199 27.23 -0.88 -16.27
CA TYR A 199 27.24 0.16 -17.30
C TYR A 199 28.49 0.03 -18.15
N HIS A 200 28.40 0.49 -19.40
CA HIS A 200 29.52 0.63 -20.30
C HIS A 200 29.94 2.08 -20.33
N SER A 201 31.24 2.35 -20.14
CA SER A 201 31.79 3.69 -20.27
C SER A 201 32.74 3.74 -21.45
N ARG A 202 32.50 4.69 -22.34
CA ARG A 202 33.30 4.90 -23.55
C ARG A 202 34.19 6.13 -23.37
N ARG A 203 35.50 5.95 -23.58
CA ARG A 203 36.46 7.05 -23.67
C ARG A 203 37.19 6.97 -25.01
N ARG A 204 36.85 7.88 -25.93
CA ARG A 204 37.32 7.86 -27.33
C ARG A 204 36.89 6.57 -28.05
N ARG A 205 37.83 5.78 -28.61
CA ARG A 205 37.56 4.58 -29.43
C ARG A 205 37.50 3.27 -28.64
N ARG A 206 37.72 3.28 -27.32
CA ARG A 206 37.66 2.09 -26.46
C ARG A 206 36.70 2.34 -25.30
N GLY A 207 35.98 1.29 -24.91
CA GLY A 207 35.08 1.32 -23.76
C GLY A 207 35.34 0.14 -22.82
N ASN A 208 34.95 0.31 -21.57
CA ASN A 208 35.06 -0.70 -20.54
C ASN A 208 33.71 -0.85 -19.83
N TYR A 209 33.43 -2.06 -19.40
CA TYR A 209 32.29 -2.33 -18.55
C TYR A 209 32.66 -2.23 -17.07
N TYR A 210 31.70 -1.77 -16.29
CA TYR A 210 31.79 -1.66 -14.84
C TYR A 210 30.53 -2.21 -14.21
N ASN A 211 30.67 -2.99 -13.14
CA ASN A 211 29.55 -3.44 -12.32
C ASN A 211 29.47 -2.62 -11.03
N VAL A 212 28.26 -2.45 -10.52
CA VAL A 212 27.96 -1.70 -9.30
C VAL A 212 27.00 -2.52 -8.45
N SER A 213 27.41 -2.80 -7.22
CA SER A 213 26.55 -3.50 -6.25
C SER A 213 25.27 -2.72 -5.97
N VAL A 214 24.15 -3.43 -5.88
CA VAL A 214 22.83 -2.86 -5.56
C VAL A 214 22.79 -2.11 -4.23
N LYS A 215 23.70 -2.40 -3.29
CA LYS A 215 23.81 -1.68 -2.02
C LYS A 215 24.05 -0.18 -2.18
N HIS A 216 24.61 0.23 -3.33
CA HIS A 216 24.85 1.64 -3.64
C HIS A 216 23.58 2.40 -4.05
N LEU A 217 22.46 1.69 -4.25
CA LEU A 217 21.14 2.28 -4.51
C LEU A 217 20.37 2.60 -3.22
N LYS A 218 20.99 2.46 -2.04
CA LYS A 218 20.37 2.80 -0.76
C LYS A 218 19.92 4.26 -0.71
N ASP A 219 18.81 4.49 -0.03
CA ASP A 219 18.30 5.84 0.17
C ASP A 219 19.09 6.58 1.27
N ARG A 220 19.18 7.90 1.09
CA ARG A 220 19.67 8.83 2.13
C ARG A 220 18.54 9.51 2.89
N ASP A 221 17.32 9.38 2.40
CA ASP A 221 16.13 10.08 2.90
C ASP A 221 15.27 9.14 3.76
N ASP A 222 14.62 9.69 4.79
CA ASP A 222 14.07 8.90 5.88
C ASP A 222 12.67 8.32 5.60
N LYS A 223 11.96 8.82 4.59
CA LYS A 223 10.53 8.51 4.40
C LYS A 223 10.25 7.19 3.68
N VAL A 224 11.15 6.73 2.80
CA VAL A 224 10.94 5.53 1.96
C VAL A 224 12.26 4.76 1.81
N LYS A 225 12.67 4.03 2.86
CA LYS A 225 14.04 3.52 2.96
C LYS A 225 14.26 2.24 2.15
N LEU A 226 15.07 2.35 1.10
CA LEU A 226 15.89 1.23 0.61
C LEU A 226 17.04 1.02 1.60
N LEU A 227 16.94 -0.03 2.43
CA LEU A 227 17.86 -0.31 3.52
C LEU A 227 19.03 -1.16 3.04
N LYS A 228 20.24 -0.82 3.48
CA LYS A 228 21.41 -1.68 3.27
C LYS A 228 21.43 -2.77 4.33
N SER A 229 21.52 -4.03 3.90
CA SER A 229 21.72 -5.19 4.77
C SER A 229 22.94 -5.97 4.28
N GLY A 230 24.11 -5.71 4.86
CA GLY A 230 25.39 -6.22 4.35
C GLY A 230 25.66 -5.77 2.91
N GLU A 231 25.82 -6.72 1.99
CA GLU A 231 25.99 -6.47 0.55
C GLU A 231 24.66 -6.37 -0.23
N LYS A 232 23.53 -6.53 0.46
CA LYS A 232 22.19 -6.58 -0.11
C LYS A 232 21.43 -5.26 0.12
N LEU A 233 20.38 -5.09 -0.66
CA LEU A 233 19.41 -4.02 -0.49
C LEU A 233 18.06 -4.61 -0.08
N GLN A 234 17.39 -4.02 0.90
CA GLN A 234 16.12 -4.50 1.44
C GLN A 234 15.06 -3.40 1.33
N TYR A 235 13.85 -3.80 1.00
CA TYR A 235 12.67 -2.93 0.96
C TYR A 235 11.46 -3.67 1.51
N ASN A 236 10.61 -2.98 2.28
CA ASN A 236 9.38 -3.53 2.81
C ASN A 236 8.21 -2.96 2.01
N ILE A 237 7.51 -3.82 1.28
CA ILE A 237 6.20 -3.52 0.70
C ILE A 237 5.18 -3.68 1.83
N THR A 238 4.34 -2.67 2.03
CA THR A 238 3.33 -2.65 3.10
C THR A 238 1.99 -2.17 2.60
N GLY A 239 0.94 -2.52 3.32
CA GLY A 239 -0.41 -2.01 3.12
C GLY A 239 -1.41 -2.87 3.88
N SER A 240 -2.66 -2.90 3.45
CA SER A 240 -3.73 -3.66 4.12
C SER A 240 -4.15 -4.90 3.34
N TYR A 241 -4.44 -5.96 4.07
CA TYR A 241 -4.93 -7.26 3.60
C TYR A 241 -6.37 -7.43 4.07
N VAL A 242 -7.25 -7.86 3.18
CA VAL A 242 -8.63 -8.23 3.52
C VAL A 242 -8.94 -9.59 2.92
N GLU A 243 -9.47 -10.51 3.72
CA GLU A 243 -10.00 -11.78 3.26
C GLU A 243 -11.48 -11.93 3.58
N THR A 244 -12.18 -12.58 2.66
CA THR A 244 -13.55 -13.07 2.86
C THR A 244 -13.50 -14.59 2.80
N ILE A 245 -14.04 -15.26 3.82
CA ILE A 245 -14.14 -16.72 3.90
C ILE A 245 -15.60 -17.13 3.99
N CYS A 246 -16.02 -18.07 3.16
CA CYS A 246 -17.33 -18.71 3.24
C CYS A 246 -17.31 -19.88 4.24
N LEU A 247 -18.28 -19.89 5.16
CA LEU A 247 -18.50 -20.90 6.20
C LEU A 247 -19.80 -21.67 5.99
#